data_AF-A0A2N9GST2-F1
#
_entry.id   AF-A0A2N9GST2-F1
#
_cell.length_a   1.000
_cell.length_b   1.000
_cell.length_c   1.000
_cell.angle_alpha   90.00
_cell.angle_beta   90.00
_cell.angle_gamma   90.00
#
_symmetry.space_group_name_H-M   'P 1'
#
loop_
_entity.id
_entity.type
_entity.pdbx_description
1 polymer ?
#
loop_
_entity_poly.entity_id
_entity_poly.type
_entity_poly.pdbx_seq_one_letter_code
_entity_poly.pdbx_strand_id
1 'polypeptide(L)'
;MGSISSNRGRPWMSHHTPLCTRIHQIGSLLLVLTTFFLTRLLDHSFDQISISSSRTSHAIIFTQPTPSLSLPWPDRGYGSHLYLKIYVYDEDEIDGLKPLLYGRDGKITAEACLKGQWGTQVKIHKLLLKSRYRTRKKEEADLFFVPAYVKCVRMMGGLTDKEINHTYVKVISQMPYFRRSGGRDHIFVFPR
;
A
#
# COMPACT_ATOMS: atom_id res chain seq x y z
N MET A 1 -23.65 20.97 67.58
CA MET A 1 -23.35 19.52 67.50
C MET A 1 -23.52 19.11 66.04
N GLY A 2 -22.46 18.94 65.25
CA GLY A 2 -21.63 17.73 65.13
C GLY A 2 -21.97 17.07 63.78
N SER A 3 -21.25 17.37 62.69
CA SER A 3 -20.25 16.50 62.01
C SER A 3 -20.76 15.06 61.77
N ILE A 4 -20.71 14.48 60.57
CA ILE A 4 -19.49 13.88 60.00
C ILE A 4 -19.67 13.59 58.50
N SER A 5 -18.65 13.99 57.73
CA SER A 5 -18.35 13.58 56.35
C SER A 5 -18.11 12.07 56.24
N SER A 6 -18.64 11.43 55.20
CA SER A 6 -18.33 10.04 54.85
C SER A 6 -17.98 9.94 53.38
N ASN A 7 -16.72 10.26 53.10
CA ASN A 7 -16.03 9.97 51.85
C ASN A 7 -15.73 8.46 51.81
N ARG A 8 -16.57 7.68 51.12
CA ARG A 8 -16.36 6.24 51.00
C ARG A 8 -15.39 5.98 49.84
N GLY A 9 -14.11 5.83 50.20
CA GLY A 9 -13.01 5.53 49.29
C GLY A 9 -13.27 4.27 48.46
N ARG A 10 -12.99 4.37 47.16
CA ARG A 10 -12.88 3.22 46.25
C ARG A 10 -11.64 2.40 46.63
N PRO A 11 -11.69 1.06 46.62
CA PRO A 11 -10.52 0.25 46.83
C PRO A 11 -9.54 0.45 45.67
N TRP A 12 -8.33 0.87 46.04
CA TRP A 12 -7.18 1.01 45.17
C TRP A 12 -6.85 -0.37 44.60
N MET A 13 -7.08 -0.58 43.29
CA MET A 13 -6.54 -1.73 42.59
C MET A 13 -5.01 -1.63 42.63
N SER A 14 -4.35 -2.58 43.29
CA SER A 14 -2.91 -2.73 43.22
C SER A 14 -2.52 -3.06 41.78
N HIS A 15 -2.03 -2.06 41.05
CA HIS A 15 -1.26 -2.31 39.86
C HIS A 15 0.03 -3.03 40.27
N HIS A 16 0.02 -4.37 40.20
CA HIS A 16 1.26 -5.13 40.15
C HIS A 16 1.92 -4.83 38.81
N THR A 17 2.71 -3.77 38.76
CA THR A 17 3.70 -3.58 37.70
C THR A 17 4.67 -4.78 37.80
N PRO A 18 4.76 -5.65 36.78
CA PRO A 18 5.72 -6.74 36.83
C PRO A 18 7.11 -6.11 36.92
N LEU A 19 7.81 -6.37 38.03
CA LEU A 19 9.18 -5.95 38.22
C LEU A 19 10.04 -6.60 37.13
N CYS A 20 10.46 -5.82 36.15
CA CYS A 20 11.42 -6.26 35.14
C CYS A 20 12.78 -6.44 35.82
N THR A 21 13.05 -7.67 36.26
CA THR A 21 14.32 -8.04 36.84
C THR A 21 15.41 -8.07 35.76
N ARG A 22 16.68 -7.98 36.18
CA ARG A 22 17.83 -8.13 35.26
C ARG A 22 17.79 -9.44 34.46
N ILE A 23 17.16 -10.48 35.00
CA ILE A 23 16.97 -11.77 34.32
C ILE A 23 16.05 -11.63 33.11
N HIS A 24 14.97 -10.84 33.21
CA HIS A 24 14.08 -10.58 32.07
C HIS A 24 14.77 -9.75 30.99
N GLN A 25 15.64 -8.81 31.37
CA GLN A 25 16.42 -8.01 30.42
C GLN A 25 17.49 -8.85 29.69
N ILE A 26 18.17 -9.74 30.42
CA ILE A 26 19.15 -10.66 29.82
C ILE A 26 18.43 -11.67 28.92
N GLY A 27 17.29 -12.22 29.38
CA GLY A 27 16.47 -13.13 28.59
C GLY A 27 15.92 -12.51 27.31
N SER A 28 15.47 -11.26 27.37
CA SER A 28 15.00 -10.56 26.16
C SER A 28 16.14 -10.24 25.19
N LEU A 29 17.31 -9.83 25.68
CA LEU A 29 18.49 -9.60 24.84
C LEU A 29 18.95 -10.90 24.16
N LEU A 30 18.99 -12.01 24.91
CA LEU A 30 19.34 -13.32 24.38
C LEU A 30 18.34 -13.74 23.30
N LEU A 31 17.04 -13.55 23.53
CA LEU A 31 15.99 -13.90 22.58
C LEU A 31 16.07 -13.06 21.29
N VAL A 32 16.37 -11.76 21.39
CA VAL A 32 16.58 -10.90 20.21
C VAL A 32 17.81 -11.34 19.43
N LEU A 33 18.93 -11.64 20.11
CA LEU A 33 20.14 -12.10 19.44
C LEU A 33 19.92 -13.46 18.76
N THR A 34 19.33 -14.44 19.47
CA THR A 34 19.08 -15.77 18.90
C THR A 34 18.14 -15.71 17.72
N THR A 35 17.06 -14.93 17.79
CA THR A 35 16.13 -14.76 16.66
C THR A 35 16.78 -14.06 15.46
N PHE A 36 17.65 -13.06 15.68
CA PHE A 36 18.42 -12.42 14.61
C PHE A 36 19.39 -13.38 13.91
N PHE A 37 20.14 -14.18 14.68
CA PHE A 37 21.05 -15.16 14.10
C PHE A 37 20.32 -16.32 13.41
N LEU A 38 19.22 -16.80 13.99
CA LEU A 38 18.43 -17.90 13.41
C LEU A 38 17.77 -17.46 12.09
N THR A 39 17.21 -16.26 12.02
CA THR A 39 16.66 -15.71 10.76
C THR A 39 17.75 -15.55 9.70
N ARG A 40 18.92 -15.00 10.05
CA ARG A 40 20.08 -14.91 9.15
C ARG A 40 20.56 -16.27 8.63
N LEU A 41 20.62 -17.30 9.48
CA LEU A 41 21.05 -18.64 9.09
C LEU A 41 20.04 -19.32 8.17
N LEU A 42 18.74 -19.15 8.44
CA LEU A 42 17.68 -19.67 7.58
C LEU A 42 17.71 -18.95 6.22
N ASP A 43 17.82 -17.62 6.18
CA ASP A 43 17.92 -16.85 4.93
C ASP A 43 19.11 -17.30 4.07
N HIS A 44 20.27 -17.54 4.69
CA HIS A 44 21.47 -18.00 3.97
C HIS A 44 21.34 -19.43 3.42
N SER A 45 20.51 -20.27 4.06
CA SER A 45 20.22 -21.63 3.60
C SER A 45 19.30 -21.64 2.39
N PHE A 46 18.41 -20.64 2.26
CA PHE A 46 17.52 -20.49 1.11
C PHE A 46 18.24 -19.90 -0.12
N ASP A 47 19.22 -19.01 0.07
CA ASP A 47 20.00 -18.45 -1.05
C ASP A 47 20.82 -19.52 -1.79
N GLN A 48 21.36 -20.51 -1.07
CA GLN A 48 22.23 -21.54 -1.66
C GLN A 48 21.48 -22.59 -2.51
N ILE A 49 20.16 -22.71 -2.37
CA ILE A 49 19.33 -23.65 -3.15
C ILE A 49 18.95 -23.07 -4.53
N SER A 50 19.18 -21.78 -4.77
CA SER A 50 18.72 -21.10 -5.99
C SER A 50 19.75 -20.98 -7.12
N ILE A 51 20.97 -21.52 -6.96
CA ILE A 51 22.05 -21.42 -7.97
C ILE A 51 22.50 -22.80 -8.44
N SER A 52 21.60 -23.54 -9.10
CA SER A 52 21.96 -24.63 -10.01
C SER A 52 20.83 -24.93 -11.00
N SER A 53 20.64 -24.07 -11.98
CA SER A 53 19.99 -24.49 -13.23
C SER A 53 20.71 -23.90 -14.43
N SER A 54 21.59 -24.75 -14.95
CA SER A 54 22.25 -24.64 -16.24
C SER A 54 21.25 -24.44 -17.38
N ARG A 55 21.65 -23.57 -18.31
CA ARG A 55 21.08 -23.38 -19.65
C ARG A 55 20.73 -24.70 -20.34
N THR A 56 19.51 -24.80 -20.84
CA THR A 56 19.23 -25.46 -22.12
C THR A 56 17.93 -24.91 -22.69
N SER A 57 18.05 -24.26 -23.85
CA SER A 57 16.94 -23.71 -24.62
C SER A 57 16.28 -24.82 -25.42
N HIS A 58 15.04 -25.20 -25.09
CA HIS A 58 14.16 -25.90 -26.02
C HIS A 58 12.72 -25.38 -25.87
N ALA A 59 12.21 -24.81 -26.96
CA ALA A 59 10.79 -24.56 -27.14
C ALA A 59 10.02 -25.89 -27.20
N ILE A 60 8.74 -25.89 -26.78
CA ILE A 60 7.57 -26.44 -27.52
C ILE A 60 6.37 -26.82 -26.59
N ILE A 61 5.19 -26.36 -27.05
CA ILE A 61 3.79 -26.84 -26.93
C ILE A 61 3.02 -26.78 -25.59
N PHE A 62 1.86 -26.15 -25.73
CA PHE A 62 0.72 -26.03 -24.84
C PHE A 62 -0.08 -27.35 -24.78
N THR A 63 -0.15 -28.00 -23.62
CA THR A 63 -1.28 -28.86 -23.22
C THR A 63 -1.39 -28.89 -21.69
N GLN A 64 -2.64 -28.82 -21.23
CA GLN A 64 -3.26 -28.76 -19.89
C GLN A 64 -2.71 -29.69 -18.78
N PRO A 65 -3.29 -29.66 -17.56
CA PRO A 65 -2.82 -28.99 -16.35
C PRO A 65 -2.05 -29.92 -15.37
N THR A 66 -0.91 -29.48 -14.85
CA THR A 66 -0.20 -30.18 -13.74
C THR A 66 -0.10 -29.30 -12.48
N PRO A 67 -0.07 -29.90 -11.28
CA PRO A 67 -0.20 -29.17 -10.03
C PRO A 67 1.12 -28.50 -9.63
N SER A 68 1.02 -27.21 -9.34
CA SER A 68 1.96 -26.41 -8.52
C SER A 68 3.46 -26.47 -8.89
N LEU A 69 3.82 -26.14 -10.13
CA LEU A 69 5.13 -25.50 -10.36
C LEU A 69 4.92 -23.99 -10.20
N SER A 70 5.31 -23.44 -9.05
CA SER A 70 5.20 -22.01 -8.79
C SER A 70 6.21 -21.24 -9.66
N LEU A 71 5.85 -20.98 -10.91
CA LEU A 71 6.61 -20.09 -11.78
C LEU A 71 6.86 -18.76 -11.04
N PRO A 72 8.08 -18.19 -11.12
CA PRO A 72 8.36 -16.88 -10.53
C PRO A 72 7.48 -15.83 -11.20
N TRP A 73 7.11 -14.78 -10.46
CA TRP A 73 6.49 -13.62 -11.09
C TRP A 73 7.54 -12.97 -12.01
N PRO A 74 7.25 -12.73 -13.30
CA PRO A 74 5.93 -12.62 -13.94
C PRO A 74 5.48 -13.81 -14.82
N ASP A 75 6.22 -14.92 -14.85
CA ASP A 75 6.00 -16.04 -15.78
C ASP A 75 4.67 -16.80 -15.59
N ARG A 76 3.90 -16.51 -14.52
CA ARG A 76 2.53 -17.02 -14.25
C ARG A 76 1.46 -16.47 -15.21
N GLY A 77 1.75 -16.38 -16.51
CA GLY A 77 0.80 -15.96 -17.54
C GLY A 77 1.15 -14.65 -18.25
N TYR A 78 2.20 -13.94 -17.86
CA TYR A 78 2.68 -12.74 -18.56
C TYR A 78 3.94 -12.99 -19.41
N GLY A 79 4.49 -14.21 -19.35
CA GLY A 79 5.73 -14.58 -20.03
C GLY A 79 6.98 -13.97 -19.39
N SER A 80 8.14 -14.27 -19.99
CA SER A 80 9.47 -13.86 -19.50
C SER A 80 9.73 -12.36 -19.58
N HIS A 81 8.88 -11.62 -20.28
CA HIS A 81 8.95 -10.18 -20.39
C HIS A 81 7.58 -9.54 -20.18
N LEU A 82 7.46 -8.77 -19.09
CA LEU A 82 6.23 -8.05 -18.76
C LEU A 82 6.10 -6.83 -19.68
N TYR A 83 5.21 -6.92 -20.67
CA TYR A 83 4.81 -5.80 -21.51
C TYR A 83 3.54 -5.18 -20.93
N LEU A 84 3.72 -4.14 -20.11
CA LEU A 84 2.65 -3.43 -19.44
C LEU A 84 2.81 -1.93 -19.63
N LYS A 85 1.74 -1.27 -20.01
CA LYS A 85 1.65 0.19 -20.15
C LYS A 85 0.59 0.74 -19.21
N ILE A 86 1.01 1.59 -18.29
CA ILE A 86 0.16 2.24 -17.30
C ILE A 86 0.07 3.72 -17.65
N TYR A 87 -1.12 4.20 -17.96
CA TYR A 87 -1.38 5.64 -18.05
C TYR A 87 -1.60 6.20 -16.65
N VAL A 88 -0.94 7.31 -16.33
CA VAL A 88 -1.16 8.04 -15.08
C VAL A 88 -1.86 9.33 -15.45
N TYR A 89 -3.11 9.49 -14.98
CA TYR A 89 -3.86 10.73 -15.18
C TYR A 89 -3.09 11.92 -14.61
N ASP A 90 -3.06 13.02 -15.34
CA ASP A 90 -2.51 14.27 -14.83
C ASP A 90 -3.50 14.94 -13.85
N GLU A 91 -2.99 15.70 -12.87
CA GLU A 91 -3.83 16.37 -11.88
C GLU A 91 -4.73 17.46 -12.49
N ASP A 92 -4.31 18.02 -13.63
CA ASP A 92 -5.04 19.05 -14.38
C ASP A 92 -5.96 18.49 -15.46
N GLU A 93 -5.92 17.17 -15.69
CA GLU A 93 -6.62 16.55 -16.80
C GLU A 93 -8.13 16.43 -16.59
N ILE A 94 -8.55 16.20 -15.34
CA ILE A 94 -9.95 15.95 -14.98
C ILE A 94 -10.35 16.84 -13.82
N ASP A 95 -11.44 17.57 -14.01
CA ASP A 95 -12.04 18.40 -12.97
C ASP A 95 -12.48 17.53 -11.78
N GLY A 96 -11.83 17.76 -10.64
CA GLY A 96 -12.01 17.04 -9.39
C GLY A 96 -10.76 16.34 -8.88
N LEU A 97 -9.75 16.07 -9.73
CA LEU A 97 -8.52 15.42 -9.28
C LEU A 97 -7.70 16.28 -8.31
N LYS A 98 -7.53 17.58 -8.61
CA LYS A 98 -6.87 18.53 -7.69
C LYS A 98 -7.45 18.51 -6.27
N PRO A 99 -8.78 18.65 -6.07
CA PRO A 99 -9.38 18.48 -4.75
C PRO A 99 -9.07 17.14 -4.07
N LEU A 100 -9.03 16.02 -4.81
CA LEU A 100 -8.69 14.70 -4.24
C LEU A 100 -7.21 14.58 -3.83
N LEU A 101 -6.33 15.42 -4.39
CA LEU A 101 -4.89 15.46 -4.08
C LEU A 101 -4.56 16.49 -2.99
N TYR A 102 -5.19 17.65 -3.03
CA TYR A 102 -4.77 18.85 -2.31
C TYR A 102 -5.87 19.48 -1.42
N GLY A 103 -7.05 18.87 -1.37
CA GLY A 103 -8.22 19.40 -0.69
C GLY A 103 -8.88 20.55 -1.44
N ARG A 104 -10.04 21.02 -0.95
CA ARG A 104 -10.81 22.10 -1.58
C ARG A 104 -10.01 23.37 -1.84
N ASP A 105 -9.20 23.76 -0.87
CA ASP A 105 -8.44 25.01 -0.90
C ASP A 105 -7.03 24.84 -1.50
N GLY A 106 -6.63 23.63 -1.88
CA GLY A 106 -5.27 23.34 -2.36
C GLY A 106 -4.16 23.48 -1.30
N LYS A 107 -4.51 23.63 -0.01
CA LYS A 107 -3.54 23.85 1.07
C LYS A 107 -2.76 22.60 1.48
N ILE A 108 -3.27 21.42 1.15
CA ILE A 108 -2.67 20.15 1.53
C ILE A 108 -1.62 19.78 0.49
N THR A 109 -0.36 19.62 0.91
CA THR A 109 0.72 19.24 -0.02
C THR A 109 0.93 17.73 -0.05
N ALA A 110 1.50 17.24 -1.15
CA ALA A 110 1.90 15.84 -1.27
C ALA A 110 2.89 15.43 -0.16
N GLU A 111 3.74 16.35 0.27
CA GLU A 111 4.74 16.18 1.31
C GLU A 111 4.11 16.00 2.70
N ALA A 112 3.04 16.76 3.01
CA ALA A 112 2.23 16.53 4.20
C ALA A 112 1.62 15.11 4.19
N CYS A 113 1.26 14.63 2.99
CA CYS A 113 0.70 13.30 2.78
C CYS A 113 1.71 12.16 2.71
N LEU A 114 3.02 12.40 2.81
CA LEU A 114 4.03 11.34 2.83
C LEU A 114 4.16 10.65 4.20
N LYS A 115 3.66 11.26 5.28
CA LYS A 115 3.78 10.74 6.63
C LYS A 115 2.69 9.71 6.94
N GLY A 116 2.98 8.77 7.83
CA GLY A 116 1.99 7.80 8.30
C GLY A 116 1.50 6.82 7.22
N GLN A 117 0.32 6.24 7.46
CA GLN A 117 -0.23 5.17 6.62
C GLN A 117 -0.66 5.65 5.22
N TRP A 118 -1.03 6.92 5.07
CA TRP A 118 -1.47 7.48 3.79
C TRP A 118 -0.32 7.80 2.82
N GLY A 119 0.93 7.76 3.29
CA GLY A 119 2.13 7.92 2.47
C GLY A 119 2.22 6.94 1.28
N THR A 120 1.58 5.77 1.38
CA THR A 120 1.51 4.80 0.30
C THR A 120 0.82 5.35 -0.95
N GLN A 121 -0.23 6.19 -0.82
CA GLN A 121 -0.90 6.82 -1.96
C GLN A 121 0.08 7.69 -2.76
N VAL A 122 0.85 8.52 -2.05
CA VAL A 122 1.87 9.41 -2.65
C VAL A 122 3.04 8.61 -3.23
N LYS A 123 3.52 7.59 -2.52
CA LYS A 123 4.64 6.76 -2.96
C LYS A 123 4.31 5.97 -4.23
N ILE A 124 3.12 5.36 -4.31
CA ILE A 124 2.69 4.65 -5.52
C ILE A 124 2.55 5.63 -6.69
N HIS A 125 1.94 6.80 -6.47
CA HIS A 125 1.83 7.82 -7.50
C HIS A 125 3.23 8.24 -8.02
N LYS A 126 4.15 8.62 -7.13
CA LYS A 126 5.54 9.01 -7.51
C LYS A 126 6.30 7.86 -8.17
N LEU A 127 6.09 6.62 -7.75
CA LEU A 127 6.69 5.42 -8.34
C LEU A 127 6.18 5.20 -9.77
N LEU A 128 4.87 5.27 -10.00
CA LEU A 128 4.28 5.10 -11.32
C LEU A 128 4.68 6.23 -12.27
N LEU A 129 4.79 7.48 -11.78
CA LEU A 129 5.27 8.61 -12.59
C LEU A 129 6.69 8.38 -13.15
N LYS A 130 7.54 7.65 -12.42
CA LYS A 130 8.94 7.34 -12.78
C LYS A 130 9.14 5.93 -13.36
N SER A 131 8.09 5.13 -13.43
CA SER A 131 8.17 3.73 -13.84
C SER A 131 8.44 3.60 -15.34
N ARG A 132 9.24 2.60 -15.72
CA ARG A 132 9.43 2.23 -17.14
C ARG A 132 8.13 1.76 -17.82
N TYR A 133 7.14 1.35 -17.03
CA TYR A 133 5.84 0.91 -17.50
C TYR A 133 4.88 2.09 -17.76
N ARG A 134 5.26 3.34 -17.47
CA ARG A 134 4.40 4.49 -17.71
C ARG A 134 4.30 4.80 -19.20
N THR A 135 3.07 4.97 -19.69
CA THR A 135 2.80 5.55 -21.01
C THR A 135 2.21 6.96 -20.87
N ARG A 136 2.46 7.81 -21.88
CA ARG A 136 1.83 9.15 -22.03
C ARG A 136 0.64 9.13 -22.99
N LYS A 137 0.37 8.00 -23.64
CA LYS A 137 -0.73 7.82 -24.59
C LYS A 137 -1.76 6.89 -23.98
N LYS A 138 -3.01 7.34 -23.90
CA LYS A 138 -4.11 6.58 -23.29
C LYS A 138 -4.51 5.37 -24.13
N GLU A 139 -4.37 5.49 -25.45
CA GLU A 139 -4.74 4.48 -26.44
C GLU A 139 -3.84 3.25 -26.34
N GLU A 140 -2.60 3.43 -25.87
CA GLU A 140 -1.63 2.35 -25.67
C GLU A 140 -1.67 1.75 -24.26
N ALA A 141 -2.54 2.24 -23.36
CA ALA A 141 -2.53 1.85 -21.97
C ALA A 141 -3.35 0.59 -21.70
N ASP A 142 -2.74 -0.34 -20.96
CA ASP A 142 -3.39 -1.55 -20.43
C ASP A 142 -4.09 -1.26 -19.10
N LEU A 143 -3.52 -0.34 -18.29
CA LEU A 143 -4.05 0.08 -17.00
C LEU A 143 -4.02 1.61 -16.87
N PHE A 144 -4.93 2.15 -16.07
CA PHE A 144 -5.07 3.58 -15.80
C PHE A 144 -4.97 3.84 -14.30
N PHE A 145 -3.95 4.57 -13.87
CA PHE A 145 -3.80 4.98 -12.48
C PHE A 145 -4.46 6.34 -12.25
N VAL A 146 -5.39 6.39 -11.31
CA VAL A 146 -6.07 7.63 -10.90
C VAL A 146 -5.41 8.16 -9.63
N PRO A 147 -4.65 9.27 -9.70
CA PRO A 147 -3.96 9.80 -8.53
C PRO A 147 -4.95 10.44 -7.55
N ALA A 148 -4.87 10.04 -6.28
CA ALA A 148 -5.73 10.59 -5.23
C ALA A 148 -5.07 10.40 -3.85
N TYR A 149 -5.09 11.44 -3.02
CA TYR A 149 -4.55 11.43 -1.65
C TYR A 149 -5.66 11.52 -0.61
N VAL A 150 -6.84 10.97 -0.94
CA VAL A 150 -8.10 11.20 -0.21
C VAL A 150 -8.03 10.86 1.26
N LYS A 151 -7.24 9.85 1.65
CA LYS A 151 -7.13 9.48 3.06
C LYS A 151 -6.44 10.60 3.83
N CYS A 152 -5.33 11.11 3.30
CA CYS A 152 -4.62 12.25 3.87
C CYS A 152 -5.49 13.51 3.88
N VAL A 153 -6.12 13.82 2.74
CA VAL A 153 -6.97 15.01 2.55
C VAL A 153 -8.13 15.02 3.54
N ARG A 154 -8.80 13.88 3.73
CA ARG A 154 -9.85 13.69 4.74
C ARG A 154 -9.33 13.93 6.15
N MET A 155 -8.21 13.27 6.51
CA MET A 155 -7.67 13.33 7.88
C MET A 155 -7.20 14.73 8.28
N MET A 156 -6.81 15.56 7.31
CA MET A 156 -6.42 16.96 7.53
C MET A 156 -7.57 17.95 7.31
N GLY A 157 -8.81 17.47 7.15
CA GLY A 157 -10.00 18.32 7.02
C GLY A 157 -10.13 19.06 5.69
N GLY A 158 -9.39 18.65 4.65
CA GLY A 158 -9.45 19.29 3.32
C GLY A 158 -10.71 18.93 2.53
N LEU A 159 -11.31 17.77 2.80
CA LEU A 159 -12.60 17.32 2.27
C LEU A 159 -13.32 16.43 3.29
N THR A 160 -14.66 16.45 3.27
CA THR A 160 -15.51 15.50 3.99
C THR A 160 -15.76 14.22 3.16
N ASP A 161 -16.20 13.13 3.80
CA ASP A 161 -16.54 11.88 3.10
C ASP A 161 -17.58 12.07 2.01
N LYS A 162 -18.57 12.94 2.25
CA LYS A 162 -19.61 13.27 1.27
C LYS A 162 -19.01 13.95 0.04
N GLU A 163 -18.09 14.88 0.26
CA GLU A 163 -17.41 15.61 -0.80
C GLU A 163 -16.45 14.71 -1.59
N ILE A 164 -15.74 13.81 -0.91
CA ILE A 164 -14.87 12.81 -1.55
C ILE A 164 -15.69 11.90 -2.47
N ASN A 165 -16.79 11.33 -1.98
CA ASN A 165 -17.67 10.47 -2.78
C ASN A 165 -18.23 11.22 -3.99
N HIS A 166 -18.73 12.43 -3.78
CA HIS A 166 -19.25 13.26 -4.88
C HIS A 166 -18.18 13.58 -5.92
N THR A 167 -16.97 13.91 -5.46
CA THR A 167 -15.84 14.23 -6.35
C THR A 167 -15.39 13.01 -7.14
N TYR A 168 -15.32 11.82 -6.54
CA TYR A 168 -15.02 10.59 -7.28
C TYR A 168 -16.06 10.28 -8.36
N VAL A 169 -17.36 10.41 -8.06
CA VAL A 169 -18.42 10.21 -9.05
C VAL A 169 -18.26 11.19 -10.22
N LYS A 170 -17.94 12.46 -9.92
CA LYS A 170 -17.66 13.50 -10.93
C LYS A 170 -16.41 13.17 -11.75
N VAL A 171 -15.33 12.74 -11.13
CA VAL A 171 -14.07 12.39 -11.81
C VAL A 171 -14.28 11.20 -12.75
N ILE A 172 -14.92 10.14 -12.27
CA ILE A 172 -15.16 8.91 -13.04
C ILE A 172 -16.10 9.17 -14.23
N SER A 173 -17.11 10.03 -14.08
CA SER A 173 -18.06 10.32 -15.16
C SER A 173 -17.42 10.99 -16.38
N GLN A 174 -16.27 11.63 -16.18
CA GLN A 174 -15.49 12.33 -17.22
C GLN A 174 -14.42 11.44 -17.87
N MET A 175 -14.14 10.24 -17.35
CA MET A 175 -13.09 9.34 -17.87
C MET A 175 -13.60 8.48 -19.03
N PRO A 176 -13.16 8.71 -20.29
CA PRO A 176 -13.70 7.97 -21.44
C PRO A 176 -13.38 6.48 -21.39
N TYR A 177 -12.15 6.13 -20.99
CA TYR A 177 -11.69 4.74 -20.90
C TYR A 177 -12.30 3.96 -19.74
N PHE A 178 -12.83 4.66 -18.72
CA PHE A 178 -13.47 4.00 -17.58
C PHE A 178 -14.71 3.20 -18.03
N ARG A 179 -15.52 3.75 -18.94
CA ARG A 179 -16.72 3.06 -19.45
C ARG A 179 -16.39 1.85 -20.32
N ARG A 180 -15.23 1.82 -20.99
CA ARG A 180 -14.80 0.71 -21.85
C ARG A 180 -14.70 -0.61 -21.10
N SER A 181 -14.13 -0.57 -19.90
CA SER A 181 -13.90 -1.75 -19.06
C SER A 181 -14.85 -1.85 -17.86
N GLY A 182 -15.70 -0.84 -17.64
CA GLY A 182 -16.44 -0.66 -16.39
C GLY A 182 -15.51 -0.39 -15.20
N GLY A 183 -14.35 0.22 -15.43
CA GLY A 183 -13.36 0.56 -14.41
C GLY A 183 -12.41 -0.57 -14.01
N ARG A 184 -12.50 -1.77 -14.62
CA ARG A 184 -11.64 -2.91 -14.27
C ARG A 184 -10.14 -2.69 -14.53
N ASP A 185 -9.83 -1.81 -15.48
CA ASP A 185 -8.47 -1.40 -15.82
C ASP A 185 -8.03 -0.13 -15.06
N HIS A 186 -8.86 0.40 -14.16
CA HIS A 186 -8.52 1.60 -13.37
C HIS A 186 -8.06 1.25 -11.95
N ILE A 187 -6.90 1.77 -11.56
CA ILE A 187 -6.26 1.52 -10.28
C ILE A 187 -6.55 2.71 -9.35
N PHE A 188 -7.16 2.43 -8.20
CA PHE A 188 -7.40 3.37 -7.11
C PHE A 188 -6.72 2.89 -5.84
N VAL A 189 -5.99 3.78 -5.15
CA VAL A 189 -5.29 3.44 -3.89
C VAL A 189 -6.04 4.04 -2.71
N PHE A 190 -6.62 3.19 -1.86
CA PHE A 190 -7.48 3.56 -0.73
C PHE A 190 -8.54 4.63 -1.06
N PRO A 191 -9.53 4.31 -1.91
CA PRO A 191 -10.57 5.26 -2.30
C PRO A 191 -11.62 5.58 -1.20
N ARG A 192 -11.45 5.12 0.04
CA ARG A 192 -12.38 5.31 1.17
C ARG A 192 -11.71 5.88 2.43
#